data_AF-W7XH81-F1
#
_entry.id   AF-W7XH81-F1
#
_cell.length_a   1.000
_cell.length_b   1.000
_cell.length_c   1.000
_cell.angle_alpha   90.00
_cell.angle_beta   90.00
_cell.angle_gamma   90.00
#
_symmetry.space_group_name_H-M   'P 1'
#
loop_
_entity.id
_entity.type
_entity.pdbx_description
1 polymer ?
#
loop_
_entity_poly.entity_id
_entity_poly.type
_entity_poly.pdbx_seq_one_letter_code
_entity_poly.pdbx_strand_id
1 'polypeptide(L)'
;MQGSLAQKKLLITSKNYNQAIQIKDASVIINSEAQMSQITENEEQLFILYQVEDDMDMTKIYYYILNIRSELLLTVKDNKVVQTSYSNSNEQKFQFIELPNGCYIIQQKGSDKVLEVIQSQQSDGMSLTANHFSYGYGNQLFTLKESFRMFDMNQDRFLVNDICQQAKYQLVPNIPINIKCAHSNLYFDVFEHSKIKNGPIVQWSQNNKNNQKFVLEKIEIEQTIEKLIQSNTQGKQLNHNSFKQSNTLLQTKNSLVVNEPNYLEGVYYVRCVESNLYLTIQDERLSDGGKLVQDELKPFSKNHHQRFLFQILINGNFHIKPYHSKKYLDIEGESYNCGASVIQFHKNCQFNQQFSVIYL
;
A
#
# COMPACT_ATOMS: atom_id res chain seq x y z
N MET A 1 15.07 5.18 -17.35
CA MET A 1 14.51 5.27 -15.99
C MET A 1 13.02 5.07 -16.09
N GLN A 2 12.53 3.84 -15.89
CA GLN A 2 11.09 3.57 -15.76
C GLN A 2 10.70 3.92 -14.33
N GLY A 3 10.07 5.08 -14.14
CA GLY A 3 9.42 5.40 -12.87
C GLY A 3 8.27 4.43 -12.65
N SER A 4 8.15 3.87 -11.45
CA SER A 4 6.99 3.06 -11.08
C SER A 4 5.72 3.91 -11.21
N LEU A 5 4.74 3.41 -11.98
CA LEU A 5 3.40 4.00 -12.06
C LEU A 5 2.54 3.67 -10.83
N ALA A 6 3.03 2.77 -9.95
CA ALA A 6 2.25 2.27 -8.83
C ALA A 6 2.04 3.32 -7.75
N GLN A 7 0.87 3.28 -7.10
CA GLN A 7 0.50 4.05 -5.90
C GLN A 7 0.41 5.58 -6.11
N LYS A 8 0.31 6.04 -7.36
CA LYS A 8 0.08 7.44 -7.68
C LYS A 8 -1.39 7.69 -8.01
N LYS A 9 -1.89 8.87 -7.62
CA LYS A 9 -3.20 9.38 -8.03
C LYS A 9 -3.12 9.92 -9.45
N LEU A 10 -3.76 9.24 -10.38
CA LEU A 10 -3.66 9.49 -11.81
C LEU A 10 -5.02 9.89 -12.39
N LEU A 11 -4.95 10.84 -13.32
CA LEU A 11 -5.97 11.11 -14.31
C LEU A 11 -5.58 10.39 -15.61
N ILE A 12 -6.47 9.56 -16.15
CA ILE A 12 -6.27 8.84 -17.41
C ILE A 12 -7.05 9.58 -18.50
N THR A 13 -6.35 10.28 -19.39
CA THR A 13 -7.00 11.09 -20.44
C THR A 13 -6.85 10.50 -21.81
N SER A 14 -7.89 10.62 -22.66
CA SER A 14 -7.75 10.28 -24.07
C SER A 14 -6.86 11.30 -24.77
N LYS A 15 -5.96 10.82 -25.62
CA LYS A 15 -5.07 11.65 -26.42
C LYS A 15 -5.83 12.57 -27.40
N ASN A 16 -6.98 12.10 -27.90
CA ASN A 16 -7.70 12.75 -29.00
C ASN A 16 -8.91 13.58 -28.56
N TYR A 17 -9.46 13.33 -27.38
CA TYR A 17 -10.75 13.90 -27.00
C TYR A 17 -10.69 14.92 -25.86
N ASN A 18 -9.50 15.20 -25.30
CA ASN A 18 -9.33 16.09 -24.14
C ASN A 18 -10.32 15.80 -23.00
N GLN A 19 -10.59 14.53 -22.80
CA GLN A 19 -11.51 13.99 -21.80
C GLN A 19 -10.77 12.97 -20.94
N ALA A 20 -11.24 12.76 -19.72
CA ALA A 20 -10.75 11.73 -18.80
C ALA A 20 -11.70 10.52 -18.78
N ILE A 21 -11.13 9.34 -18.52
CA ILE A 21 -11.94 8.21 -18.07
C ILE A 21 -12.61 8.63 -16.76
N GLN A 22 -13.88 8.33 -16.62
CA GLN A 22 -14.65 8.51 -15.40
C GLN A 22 -15.57 7.32 -15.16
N ILE A 23 -15.95 7.09 -13.91
CA ILE A 23 -17.10 6.26 -13.59
C ILE A 23 -18.37 7.06 -13.82
N LYS A 24 -19.28 6.53 -14.64
CA LYS A 24 -20.52 7.20 -15.00
C LYS A 24 -21.33 7.60 -13.76
N ASP A 25 -21.84 8.83 -13.78
CA ASP A 25 -22.66 9.43 -12.72
C ASP A 25 -22.03 9.40 -11.32
N ALA A 26 -20.68 9.32 -11.25
CA ALA A 26 -19.93 9.12 -10.01
C ALA A 26 -20.43 7.93 -9.16
N SER A 27 -20.97 6.92 -9.85
CA SER A 27 -21.61 5.76 -9.21
C SER A 27 -20.60 4.97 -8.37
N VAL A 28 -21.04 4.50 -7.21
CA VAL A 28 -20.28 3.56 -6.35
C VAL A 28 -20.76 2.12 -6.49
N ILE A 29 -21.64 1.86 -7.46
CA ILE A 29 -22.31 0.57 -7.64
C ILE A 29 -21.50 -0.31 -8.61
N ILE A 30 -21.35 -1.60 -8.27
CA ILE A 30 -20.74 -2.63 -9.12
C ILE A 30 -21.45 -2.70 -10.48
N ASN A 31 -20.66 -2.94 -11.53
CA ASN A 31 -21.05 -2.98 -12.94
C ASN A 31 -21.48 -1.62 -13.53
N SER A 32 -21.30 -0.51 -12.81
CA SER A 32 -21.46 0.81 -13.44
C SER A 32 -20.39 1.00 -14.52
N GLU A 33 -20.79 1.57 -15.66
CA GLU A 33 -19.91 1.73 -16.82
C GLU A 33 -18.89 2.86 -16.63
N ALA A 34 -17.69 2.66 -17.17
CA ALA A 34 -16.73 3.73 -17.37
C ALA A 34 -17.04 4.45 -18.69
N GLN A 35 -16.84 5.76 -18.71
CA GLN A 35 -17.06 6.61 -19.87
C GLN A 35 -15.98 7.69 -19.96
N MET A 36 -15.85 8.34 -21.11
CA MET A 36 -15.08 9.56 -21.25
C MET A 36 -15.92 10.77 -20.88
N SER A 37 -15.28 11.74 -20.22
CA SER A 37 -15.95 12.96 -19.77
C SER A 37 -15.02 14.16 -19.74
N GLN A 38 -15.61 15.35 -19.76
CA GLN A 38 -14.88 16.59 -19.53
C GLN A 38 -14.04 16.51 -18.26
N ILE A 39 -12.79 16.97 -18.33
CA ILE A 39 -11.83 16.86 -17.23
C ILE A 39 -12.25 17.81 -16.10
N THR A 40 -12.63 17.25 -14.96
CA THR A 40 -12.97 17.97 -13.71
C THR A 40 -11.97 17.70 -12.59
N GLU A 41 -11.23 16.58 -12.67
CA GLU A 41 -10.38 16.04 -11.60
C GLU A 41 -11.14 15.76 -10.29
N ASN A 42 -12.42 15.45 -10.38
CA ASN A 42 -13.19 14.91 -9.26
C ASN A 42 -12.85 13.42 -9.02
N GLU A 43 -13.21 12.88 -7.86
CA GLU A 43 -12.82 11.52 -7.45
C GLU A 43 -13.26 10.42 -8.42
N GLU A 44 -14.37 10.60 -9.14
CA GLU A 44 -14.86 9.67 -10.16
C GLU A 44 -13.96 9.60 -11.40
N GLN A 45 -13.05 10.55 -11.59
CA GLN A 45 -12.05 10.60 -12.67
C GLN A 45 -10.64 10.21 -12.24
N LEU A 46 -10.45 9.99 -10.93
CA LEU A 46 -9.13 9.79 -10.35
C LEU A 46 -8.94 8.32 -9.99
N PHE A 47 -7.80 7.79 -10.42
CA PHE A 47 -7.49 6.38 -10.28
C PHE A 47 -6.15 6.17 -9.60
N ILE A 48 -6.00 5.04 -8.91
CA ILE A 48 -4.72 4.56 -8.40
C ILE A 48 -4.37 3.28 -9.15
N LEU A 49 -3.15 3.23 -9.68
CA LEU A 49 -2.60 2.02 -10.27
C LEU A 49 -1.93 1.20 -9.18
N TYR A 50 -2.40 -0.03 -9.00
CA TYR A 50 -1.73 -1.01 -8.14
C TYR A 50 -1.03 -2.01 -9.03
N GLN A 51 0.30 -2.04 -8.98
CA GLN A 51 1.07 -3.03 -9.70
C GLN A 51 0.68 -4.43 -9.21
N VAL A 52 0.41 -5.33 -10.15
CA VAL A 52 0.25 -6.75 -9.90
C VAL A 52 1.64 -7.31 -9.62
N GLU A 53 1.93 -7.53 -8.34
CA GLU A 53 3.26 -7.99 -7.90
C GLU A 53 3.48 -9.50 -8.13
N ASP A 54 2.40 -10.24 -8.42
CA ASP A 54 2.34 -11.71 -8.37
C ASP A 54 2.01 -12.35 -9.71
N ASP A 55 2.42 -11.69 -10.80
CA ASP A 55 2.23 -12.24 -12.13
C ASP A 55 3.28 -13.33 -12.42
N MET A 56 2.84 -14.52 -12.82
CA MET A 56 3.77 -15.57 -13.26
C MET A 56 4.49 -15.18 -14.55
N ASP A 57 3.94 -14.25 -15.33
CA ASP A 57 4.61 -13.66 -16.49
C ASP A 57 5.46 -12.46 -16.05
N MET A 58 6.70 -12.72 -15.65
CA MET A 58 7.67 -11.70 -15.25
C MET A 58 8.12 -10.77 -16.39
N THR A 59 7.71 -11.02 -17.64
CA THR A 59 8.09 -10.19 -18.79
C THR A 59 7.19 -8.97 -18.96
N LYS A 60 6.03 -8.96 -18.29
CA LYS A 60 5.04 -7.90 -18.39
C LYS A 60 4.65 -7.39 -17.00
N ILE A 61 4.51 -6.08 -16.88
CA ILE A 61 3.99 -5.46 -15.66
C ILE A 61 2.51 -5.17 -15.89
N TYR A 62 1.67 -5.77 -15.05
CA TYR A 62 0.24 -5.52 -15.03
C TYR A 62 -0.15 -4.65 -13.85
N TYR A 63 -1.27 -3.96 -13.96
CA TYR A 63 -1.83 -3.11 -12.93
C TYR A 63 -3.32 -3.35 -12.78
N TYR A 64 -3.82 -3.26 -11.55
CA TYR A 64 -5.22 -2.94 -11.31
C TYR A 64 -5.42 -1.43 -11.38
N ILE A 65 -6.58 -1.00 -11.89
CA ILE A 65 -6.94 0.42 -11.99
C ILE A 65 -8.10 0.68 -11.01
N LEU A 66 -7.80 1.18 -9.81
CA LEU A 66 -8.78 1.46 -8.76
C LEU A 66 -9.35 2.86 -8.93
N ASN A 67 -10.67 3.01 -9.00
CA ASN A 67 -11.30 4.33 -8.91
C ASN A 67 -11.33 4.81 -7.46
N ILE A 68 -10.95 6.07 -7.22
CA ILE A 68 -10.87 6.62 -5.86
C ILE A 68 -12.25 6.81 -5.24
N ARG A 69 -13.25 7.28 -6.02
CA ARG A 69 -14.60 7.54 -5.49
C ARG A 69 -15.30 6.27 -5.02
N SER A 70 -15.24 5.21 -5.83
CA SER A 70 -16.01 3.99 -5.60
C SER A 70 -15.26 2.89 -4.86
N GLU A 71 -13.93 2.99 -4.79
CA GLU A 71 -13.05 1.91 -4.30
C GLU A 71 -13.21 0.60 -5.11
N LEU A 72 -13.70 0.68 -6.35
CA LEU A 72 -13.88 -0.45 -7.27
C LEU A 72 -12.85 -0.41 -8.41
N LEU A 73 -12.58 -1.57 -9.00
CA LEU A 73 -11.60 -1.73 -10.08
C LEU A 73 -12.25 -1.62 -11.44
N LEU A 74 -11.59 -0.95 -12.38
CA LEU A 74 -11.94 -1.12 -13.79
C LEU A 74 -11.82 -2.59 -14.18
N THR A 75 -12.81 -3.07 -14.89
CA THR A 75 -12.98 -4.47 -15.28
C THR A 75 -13.58 -4.52 -16.68
N VAL A 76 -13.02 -5.35 -17.55
CA VAL A 76 -13.61 -5.64 -18.86
C VAL A 76 -14.62 -6.78 -18.75
N LYS A 77 -15.91 -6.52 -18.98
CA LYS A 77 -16.97 -7.54 -19.04
C LYS A 77 -17.73 -7.43 -20.35
N ASP A 78 -17.78 -8.53 -21.12
CA ASP A 78 -18.49 -8.56 -22.40
C ASP A 78 -18.12 -7.37 -23.33
N ASN A 79 -16.82 -7.08 -23.38
CA ASN A 79 -16.21 -5.92 -24.05
C ASN A 79 -16.53 -4.55 -23.45
N LYS A 80 -17.44 -4.44 -22.48
CA LYS A 80 -17.68 -3.18 -21.77
C LYS A 80 -16.63 -2.96 -20.70
N VAL A 81 -16.26 -1.70 -20.48
CA VAL A 81 -15.44 -1.31 -19.33
C VAL A 81 -16.38 -0.85 -18.22
N VAL A 82 -16.39 -1.60 -17.13
CA VAL A 82 -17.22 -1.35 -15.95
C VAL A 82 -16.33 -1.30 -14.71
N GLN A 83 -16.91 -1.00 -13.55
CA GLN A 83 -16.22 -1.17 -12.27
C GLN A 83 -16.74 -2.39 -11.48
N THR A 84 -15.87 -3.15 -10.83
CA THR A 84 -16.28 -4.26 -9.93
C THR A 84 -15.40 -4.39 -8.71
N SER A 85 -15.87 -5.13 -7.71
CA SER A 85 -15.04 -5.54 -6.57
C SER A 85 -13.87 -6.39 -7.03
N TYR A 86 -12.80 -6.42 -6.22
CA TYR A 86 -11.63 -7.26 -6.47
C TYR A 86 -12.01 -8.74 -6.58
N SER A 87 -11.55 -9.39 -7.65
CA SER A 87 -11.71 -10.82 -7.91
C SER A 87 -10.41 -11.50 -8.32
N ASN A 88 -9.29 -10.76 -8.41
CA ASN A 88 -8.00 -11.22 -8.95
C ASN A 88 -8.08 -11.77 -10.40
N SER A 89 -9.16 -11.47 -11.13
CA SER A 89 -9.38 -12.02 -12.45
C SER A 89 -8.57 -11.28 -13.52
N ASN A 90 -8.35 -11.91 -14.68
CA ASN A 90 -7.58 -11.29 -15.77
C ASN A 90 -8.32 -10.09 -16.38
N GLU A 91 -9.65 -10.05 -16.28
CA GLU A 91 -10.50 -8.93 -16.69
C GLU A 91 -10.22 -7.63 -15.92
N GLN A 92 -9.56 -7.69 -14.76
CA GLN A 92 -9.21 -6.54 -13.92
C GLN A 92 -7.76 -6.09 -14.06
N LYS A 93 -6.95 -6.79 -14.86
CA LYS A 93 -5.50 -6.59 -14.95
C LYS A 93 -5.16 -5.96 -16.29
N PHE A 94 -4.43 -4.86 -16.26
CA PHE A 94 -4.09 -4.08 -17.45
C PHE A 94 -2.60 -3.85 -17.57
N GLN A 95 -2.07 -4.05 -18.77
CA GLN A 95 -0.73 -3.63 -19.14
C GLN A 95 -0.80 -2.22 -19.73
N PHE A 96 0.07 -1.33 -19.26
CA PHE A 96 0.28 -0.02 -19.87
C PHE A 96 1.49 -0.09 -20.81
N ILE A 97 1.22 -0.15 -22.11
CA ILE A 97 2.26 -0.19 -23.14
C ILE A 97 2.56 1.24 -23.56
N GLU A 98 3.71 1.74 -23.14
CA GLU A 98 4.19 3.08 -23.51
C GLU A 98 4.55 3.13 -25.00
N LEU A 99 4.06 4.16 -25.67
CA LEU A 99 4.35 4.52 -27.05
C LEU A 99 5.20 5.81 -27.08
N PRO A 100 5.85 6.13 -28.22
CA PRO A 100 6.49 7.42 -28.41
C PRO A 100 5.55 8.59 -28.05
N ASN A 101 6.14 9.67 -27.53
CA ASN A 101 5.41 10.88 -27.09
C ASN A 101 4.57 10.73 -25.80
N GLY A 102 4.88 9.75 -24.95
CA GLY A 102 4.26 9.61 -23.63
C GLY A 102 2.78 9.19 -23.67
N CYS A 103 2.37 8.55 -24.77
CA CYS A 103 1.05 7.94 -24.89
C CYS A 103 1.11 6.47 -24.45
N TYR A 104 -0.02 5.93 -24.03
CA TYR A 104 -0.15 4.55 -23.59
C TYR A 104 -1.28 3.87 -24.33
N ILE A 105 -1.06 2.59 -24.64
CA ILE A 105 -2.13 1.62 -24.87
C ILE A 105 -2.40 0.92 -23.53
N ILE A 106 -3.67 0.74 -23.19
CA ILE A 106 -4.09 0.04 -21.99
C ILE A 106 -4.67 -1.31 -22.41
N GLN A 107 -3.87 -2.38 -22.31
CA GLN A 107 -4.23 -3.71 -22.80
C GLN A 107 -4.71 -4.61 -21.65
N GLN A 108 -5.82 -5.33 -21.86
CA GLN A 108 -6.32 -6.31 -20.88
C GLN A 108 -5.39 -7.54 -20.81
N LYS A 109 -5.10 -8.04 -19.61
CA LYS A 109 -4.35 -9.28 -19.42
C LYS A 109 -5.10 -10.47 -20.04
N GLY A 110 -4.35 -11.33 -20.73
CA GLY A 110 -4.89 -12.55 -21.33
C GLY A 110 -5.73 -12.31 -22.59
N SER A 111 -5.76 -11.07 -23.11
CA SER A 111 -6.42 -10.70 -24.35
C SER A 111 -5.52 -9.78 -25.18
N ASP A 112 -5.76 -9.72 -26.48
CA ASP A 112 -5.21 -8.71 -27.38
C ASP A 112 -6.05 -7.42 -27.40
N LYS A 113 -7.14 -7.38 -26.62
CA LYS A 113 -8.03 -6.22 -26.52
C LYS A 113 -7.42 -5.09 -25.69
N VAL A 114 -7.65 -3.88 -26.17
CA VAL A 114 -7.21 -2.63 -25.56
C VAL A 114 -8.41 -1.73 -25.27
N LEU A 115 -8.27 -0.85 -24.29
CA LEU A 115 -9.28 0.15 -24.03
C LEU A 115 -9.45 1.07 -25.25
N GLU A 116 -10.70 1.33 -25.60
CA GLU A 116 -11.08 2.09 -26.79
C GLU A 116 -12.24 3.01 -26.44
N VAL A 117 -12.14 4.27 -26.88
CA VAL A 117 -13.26 5.21 -26.87
C VAL A 117 -14.14 4.96 -28.10
N ILE A 118 -15.42 4.63 -27.91
CA ILE A 118 -16.35 4.38 -29.02
C ILE A 118 -16.71 5.72 -29.70
N GLN A 119 -16.42 5.79 -31.01
CA GLN A 119 -16.51 7.01 -31.83
C GLN A 119 -17.93 7.33 -32.35
N SER A 120 -18.93 7.47 -31.50
CA SER A 120 -20.28 7.81 -31.99
C SER A 120 -20.61 9.32 -31.99
N GLN A 121 -20.01 10.13 -31.10
CA GLN A 121 -20.19 11.59 -31.03
C GLN A 121 -19.02 12.19 -30.23
N GLN A 122 -18.40 13.32 -30.63
CA GLN A 122 -17.47 14.07 -29.76
C GLN A 122 -18.22 14.78 -28.62
N SER A 123 -19.03 14.04 -27.86
CA SER A 123 -19.86 14.55 -26.76
C SER A 123 -19.30 14.10 -25.42
N ASP A 124 -19.80 14.71 -24.35
CA ASP A 124 -19.59 14.19 -23.00
C ASP A 124 -20.27 12.81 -22.86
N GLY A 125 -19.68 11.92 -22.06
CA GLY A 125 -20.23 10.58 -21.82
C GLY A 125 -19.99 9.53 -22.91
N MET A 126 -18.92 9.66 -23.72
CA MET A 126 -18.58 8.62 -24.71
C MET A 126 -18.24 7.29 -24.01
N SER A 127 -18.82 6.19 -24.46
CA SER A 127 -18.58 4.88 -23.87
C SER A 127 -17.14 4.40 -24.06
N LEU A 128 -16.59 3.74 -23.03
CA LEU A 128 -15.39 2.92 -23.15
C LEU A 128 -15.74 1.46 -23.46
N THR A 129 -14.96 0.86 -24.36
CA THR A 129 -15.02 -0.57 -24.69
C THR A 129 -13.61 -1.17 -24.66
N ALA A 130 -13.54 -2.50 -24.69
CA ALA A 130 -12.32 -3.25 -24.95
C ALA A 130 -12.43 -3.89 -26.34
N ASN A 131 -11.54 -3.49 -27.24
CA ASN A 131 -11.57 -3.90 -28.65
C ASN A 131 -10.17 -4.28 -29.15
N HIS A 132 -10.09 -4.97 -30.29
CA HIS A 132 -8.80 -5.37 -30.86
C HIS A 132 -7.94 -4.14 -31.16
N PHE A 133 -6.66 -4.22 -30.80
CA PHE A 133 -5.71 -3.16 -31.10
C PHE A 133 -5.64 -2.90 -32.61
N SER A 134 -5.81 -1.64 -33.00
CA SER A 134 -5.75 -1.20 -34.38
C SER A 134 -4.74 -0.07 -34.51
N TYR A 135 -3.63 -0.32 -35.21
CA TYR A 135 -2.59 0.68 -35.44
C TYR A 135 -3.17 1.93 -36.12
N GLY A 136 -2.93 3.10 -35.53
CA GLY A 136 -3.32 4.40 -36.08
C GLY A 136 -4.66 4.98 -35.59
N TYR A 137 -5.41 4.23 -34.77
CA TYR A 137 -6.67 4.69 -34.19
C TYR A 137 -6.43 5.43 -32.87
N GLY A 138 -6.39 6.77 -32.93
CA GLY A 138 -6.07 7.59 -31.75
C GLY A 138 -7.13 7.56 -30.62
N ASN A 139 -8.27 6.90 -30.84
CA ASN A 139 -9.26 6.58 -29.80
C ASN A 139 -8.85 5.41 -28.89
N GLN A 140 -7.74 4.73 -29.17
CA GLN A 140 -7.11 3.72 -28.30
C GLN A 140 -5.88 4.27 -27.55
N LEU A 141 -5.60 5.57 -27.67
CA LEU A 141 -4.42 6.22 -27.10
C LEU A 141 -4.79 7.06 -25.87
N PHE A 142 -4.09 6.80 -24.78
CA PHE A 142 -4.29 7.48 -23.50
C PHE A 142 -3.01 8.16 -23.04
N THR A 143 -3.14 9.14 -22.15
CA THR A 143 -2.03 9.75 -21.42
C THR A 143 -2.34 9.68 -19.93
N LEU A 144 -1.29 9.56 -19.12
CA LEU A 144 -1.38 9.52 -17.66
C LEU A 144 -0.87 10.85 -17.12
N LYS A 145 -1.67 11.51 -16.29
CA LYS A 145 -1.27 12.72 -15.58
C LYS A 145 -1.37 12.48 -14.08
N GLU A 146 -0.29 12.75 -13.35
CA GLU A 146 -0.35 12.82 -11.90
C GLU A 146 -1.23 14.03 -11.52
N SER A 147 -2.24 13.82 -10.68
CA SER A 147 -3.03 14.92 -10.14
C SER A 147 -2.33 15.47 -8.89
N PHE A 148 -1.93 16.74 -8.95
CA PHE A 148 -1.24 17.45 -7.87
C PHE A 148 -2.17 18.36 -7.06
N ARG A 149 -3.50 18.16 -7.09
CA ARG A 149 -4.40 18.97 -6.24
C ARG A 149 -4.03 18.81 -4.76
N MET A 150 -3.27 19.77 -4.26
CA MET A 150 -3.12 20.08 -2.84
C MET A 150 -4.41 20.78 -2.39
N PHE A 151 -4.94 20.37 -1.23
CA PHE A 151 -6.13 20.96 -0.62
C PHE A 151 -5.98 22.48 -0.45
N ASP A 152 -6.93 23.26 -0.97
CA ASP A 152 -7.13 24.64 -0.54
C ASP A 152 -7.94 24.63 0.78
N MET A 153 -7.25 24.80 1.90
CA MET A 153 -7.76 24.59 3.26
C MET A 153 -8.85 25.58 3.72
N ASN A 154 -9.32 26.50 2.87
CA ASN A 154 -10.16 27.62 3.33
C ASN A 154 -11.56 27.73 2.71
N GLN A 155 -11.94 26.99 1.67
CA GLN A 155 -13.31 27.08 1.11
C GLN A 155 -14.23 25.89 1.41
N ASP A 156 -13.69 24.72 1.77
CA ASP A 156 -14.52 23.52 2.05
C ASP A 156 -14.84 23.32 3.55
N ARG A 157 -14.99 24.42 4.29
CA ARG A 157 -15.29 24.43 5.75
C ARG A 157 -16.73 24.00 6.12
N PHE A 158 -17.47 23.40 5.20
CA PHE A 158 -18.80 22.83 5.43
C PHE A 158 -18.89 21.38 4.96
N LEU A 159 -17.95 20.53 5.39
CA LEU A 159 -18.17 19.09 5.54
C LEU A 159 -17.48 18.58 6.81
N VAL A 160 -17.86 19.16 7.95
CA VAL A 160 -17.50 18.66 9.28
C VAL A 160 -18.27 17.35 9.52
N ASN A 161 -17.81 16.26 8.90
CA ASN A 161 -17.98 14.87 9.34
C ASN A 161 -17.26 13.79 8.51
N ASP A 162 -16.32 14.11 7.61
CA ASP A 162 -15.58 13.08 6.86
C ASP A 162 -14.24 12.68 7.49
N ILE A 163 -14.26 12.35 8.78
CA ILE A 163 -13.15 11.64 9.46
C ILE A 163 -12.94 10.23 8.88
N CYS A 164 -13.70 9.80 7.85
CA CYS A 164 -13.58 8.48 7.25
C CYS A 164 -13.09 8.40 5.79
N GLN A 165 -12.75 9.48 5.09
CA GLN A 165 -12.34 9.36 3.66
C GLN A 165 -10.90 9.79 3.32
N GLN A 166 -10.14 10.29 4.30
CA GLN A 166 -8.67 10.35 4.21
C GLN A 166 -7.95 9.55 5.31
N ALA A 167 -8.67 9.15 6.35
CA ALA A 167 -8.14 8.31 7.43
C ALA A 167 -8.35 6.81 7.23
N LYS A 168 -8.95 6.38 6.11
CA LYS A 168 -9.29 4.96 5.86
C LYS A 168 -8.11 4.10 5.39
N TYR A 169 -7.01 4.71 4.95
CA TYR A 169 -5.91 3.97 4.30
C TYR A 169 -4.50 4.34 4.78
N GLN A 170 -4.37 5.24 5.76
CA GLN A 170 -3.14 5.41 6.50
C GLN A 170 -3.31 4.76 7.86
N LEU A 171 -2.42 3.82 8.20
CA LEU A 171 -2.42 3.24 9.53
C LEU A 171 -2.24 4.35 10.57
N VAL A 172 -3.18 4.45 11.52
CA VAL A 172 -3.16 5.44 12.59
C VAL A 172 -2.33 4.84 13.73
N PRO A 173 -1.11 5.36 13.97
CA PRO A 173 -0.24 4.80 15.00
C PRO A 173 -0.81 5.08 16.39
N ASN A 174 -0.34 4.34 17.38
CA ASN A 174 -0.63 4.52 18.81
C ASN A 174 -2.10 4.28 19.22
N ILE A 175 -2.93 3.73 18.34
CA ILE A 175 -4.29 3.26 18.65
C ILE A 175 -4.28 1.72 18.73
N PRO A 176 -4.95 1.11 19.73
CA PRO A 176 -5.12 -0.34 19.77
C PRO A 176 -5.86 -0.87 18.55
N ILE A 177 -5.36 -1.98 18.00
CA ILE A 177 -5.91 -2.68 16.85
C ILE A 177 -6.01 -4.18 17.13
N ASN A 178 -6.87 -4.86 16.40
CA ASN A 178 -6.74 -6.28 16.13
C ASN A 178 -6.13 -6.49 14.72
N ILE A 179 -5.39 -7.59 14.55
CA ILE A 179 -4.88 -8.05 13.26
C ILE A 179 -5.59 -9.37 12.94
N LYS A 180 -6.34 -9.43 11.84
CA LYS A 180 -7.20 -10.56 11.48
C LYS A 180 -6.74 -11.18 10.17
N CYS A 181 -6.53 -12.50 10.13
CA CYS A 181 -6.22 -13.21 8.90
C CYS A 181 -7.44 -13.23 7.96
N ALA A 182 -7.23 -12.83 6.70
CA ALA A 182 -8.30 -12.79 5.69
C ALA A 182 -8.80 -14.19 5.30
N HIS A 183 -7.95 -15.22 5.42
CA HIS A 183 -8.30 -16.60 5.09
C HIS A 183 -9.18 -17.25 6.18
N SER A 184 -8.68 -17.32 7.41
CA SER A 184 -9.33 -18.05 8.50
C SER A 184 -10.36 -17.22 9.26
N ASN A 185 -10.36 -15.90 9.09
CA ASN A 185 -11.09 -14.94 9.92
C ASN A 185 -10.69 -14.95 11.42
N LEU A 186 -9.57 -15.58 11.77
CA LEU A 186 -9.03 -15.59 13.14
C LEU A 186 -8.04 -14.44 13.35
N TYR A 187 -7.76 -14.14 14.61
CA TYR A 187 -7.01 -12.96 15.05
C TYR A 187 -5.64 -13.35 15.57
N PHE A 188 -4.64 -12.49 15.35
CA PHE A 188 -3.36 -12.62 16.06
C PHE A 188 -3.60 -12.62 17.56
N ASP A 189 -2.97 -13.55 18.25
CA ASP A 189 -3.13 -13.81 19.66
C ASP A 189 -1.77 -14.19 20.26
N VAL A 190 -1.39 -13.52 21.35
CA VAL A 190 -0.29 -13.99 22.18
C VAL A 190 -0.76 -15.20 22.98
N PHE A 191 -0.24 -16.38 22.59
CA PHE A 191 -0.71 -17.67 23.08
C PHE A 191 -0.73 -17.73 24.61
N GLU A 192 -1.84 -18.22 25.17
CA GLU A 192 -2.09 -18.37 26.61
C GLU A 192 -1.86 -17.09 27.43
N HIS A 193 -2.03 -15.90 26.84
CA HIS A 193 -1.76 -14.62 27.52
C HIS A 193 -0.32 -14.49 28.03
N SER A 194 0.62 -15.19 27.40
CA SER A 194 2.02 -15.16 27.82
C SER A 194 2.55 -13.73 27.95
N LYS A 195 3.28 -13.45 29.02
CA LYS A 195 3.95 -12.16 29.27
C LYS A 195 5.49 -12.27 29.20
N ILE A 196 5.98 -13.45 28.79
CA ILE A 196 7.41 -13.73 28.72
C ILE A 196 7.92 -13.55 27.29
N LYS A 197 9.23 -13.32 27.18
CA LYS A 197 9.96 -13.32 25.92
C LYS A 197 9.80 -14.66 25.21
N ASN A 198 9.80 -14.63 23.89
CA ASN A 198 9.55 -15.77 23.01
C ASN A 198 8.15 -16.39 23.17
N GLY A 199 7.19 -15.67 23.76
CA GLY A 199 5.79 -16.06 23.75
C GLY A 199 5.28 -16.21 22.31
N PRO A 200 4.70 -17.36 21.92
CA PRO A 200 4.26 -17.58 20.53
C PRO A 200 3.13 -16.64 20.13
N ILE A 201 3.17 -16.18 18.87
CA ILE A 201 2.02 -15.55 18.23
C ILE A 201 1.32 -16.60 17.38
N VAL A 202 0.05 -16.80 17.65
CA VAL A 202 -0.82 -17.73 16.94
C VAL A 202 -2.03 -16.99 16.39
N GLN A 203 -2.82 -17.66 15.56
CA GLN A 203 -4.19 -17.21 15.30
C GLN A 203 -5.16 -17.83 16.30
N TRP A 204 -6.17 -17.07 16.74
CA TRP A 204 -7.20 -17.54 17.67
C TRP A 204 -8.56 -16.86 17.42
N SER A 205 -9.63 -17.47 17.93
CA SER A 205 -10.97 -16.88 17.89
C SER A 205 -11.03 -15.58 18.69
N GLN A 206 -11.84 -14.61 18.25
CA GLN A 206 -11.96 -13.33 18.93
C GLN A 206 -12.44 -13.53 20.37
N ASN A 207 -11.71 -12.95 21.33
CA ASN A 207 -12.08 -13.04 22.73
C ASN A 207 -12.06 -11.67 23.46
N ASN A 208 -11.81 -10.57 22.73
CA ASN A 208 -11.75 -9.18 23.22
C ASN A 208 -10.72 -8.92 24.34
N LYS A 209 -9.86 -9.89 24.65
CA LYS A 209 -8.82 -9.76 25.67
C LYS A 209 -7.60 -9.03 25.10
N ASN A 210 -6.76 -8.46 25.97
CA ASN A 210 -5.67 -7.58 25.55
C ASN A 210 -4.50 -8.30 24.86
N ASN A 211 -4.41 -9.63 24.95
CA ASN A 211 -3.41 -10.44 24.25
C ASN A 211 -3.71 -10.57 22.74
N GLN A 212 -4.89 -10.14 22.28
CA GLN A 212 -5.24 -10.00 20.86
C GLN A 212 -5.14 -8.56 20.36
N LYS A 213 -4.82 -7.61 21.23
CA LYS A 213 -4.77 -6.18 20.92
C LYS A 213 -3.32 -5.75 20.76
N PHE A 214 -3.04 -5.04 19.68
CA PHE A 214 -1.71 -4.56 19.35
C PHE A 214 -1.73 -3.05 19.10
N VAL A 215 -0.58 -2.41 19.24
CA VAL A 215 -0.39 -1.00 18.93
C VAL A 215 0.70 -0.89 17.88
N LEU A 216 0.42 -0.15 16.81
CA LEU A 216 1.41 0.19 15.80
C LEU A 216 2.16 1.45 16.23
N GLU A 217 3.46 1.33 16.48
CA GLU A 217 4.31 2.44 16.87
C GLU A 217 5.19 2.83 15.67
N LYS A 218 5.01 4.07 15.20
CA LYS A 218 5.74 4.58 14.04
C LYS A 218 7.23 4.73 14.40
N ILE A 219 8.10 4.32 13.49
CA ILE A 219 9.54 4.46 13.66
C ILE A 219 9.97 5.85 13.17
N GLU A 220 10.31 6.76 14.07
CA GLU A 220 10.83 8.09 13.75
C GLU A 220 12.37 8.06 13.64
N ILE A 221 12.91 8.45 12.48
CA ILE A 221 14.35 8.43 12.22
C ILE A 221 15.09 9.52 13.03
N GLU A 222 14.44 10.64 13.36
CA GLU A 222 15.06 11.78 14.08
C GLU A 222 15.68 11.38 15.44
N GLN A 223 15.05 10.48 16.19
CA GLN A 223 15.60 9.98 17.46
C GLN A 223 16.86 9.10 17.29
N THR A 224 17.12 8.63 16.06
CA THR A 224 18.25 7.72 15.74
C THR A 224 19.54 8.51 15.55
N ILE A 225 19.47 9.73 14.98
CA ILE A 225 20.65 10.58 14.77
C ILE A 225 21.10 11.19 16.10
N GLU A 226 20.19 11.68 16.94
CA GLU A 226 20.55 12.25 18.26
C GLU A 226 21.19 11.21 19.19
N LYS A 227 20.68 9.98 19.23
CA LYS A 227 21.27 8.89 20.03
C LYS A 227 22.63 8.42 19.49
N LEU A 228 22.83 8.41 18.16
CA LEU A 228 24.13 8.11 17.55
C LEU A 228 25.16 9.23 17.79
N ILE A 229 24.73 10.50 17.83
CA ILE A 229 25.59 11.64 18.17
C ILE A 229 25.97 11.59 19.66
N GLN A 230 25.03 11.28 20.55
CA GLN A 230 25.29 11.15 22.01
C GLN A 230 26.22 9.97 22.34
N SER A 231 26.10 8.83 21.65
CA SER A 231 27.01 7.68 21.86
C SER A 231 28.44 7.97 21.35
N ASN A 232 28.58 8.79 20.32
CA ASN A 232 29.89 9.17 19.76
C ASN A 232 30.58 10.33 20.50
N THR A 233 29.85 11.08 21.34
CA THR A 233 30.44 12.18 22.14
C THR A 233 30.99 11.74 23.49
N GLN A 234 30.69 10.52 23.98
CA GLN A 234 31.32 9.99 25.20
C GLN A 234 32.83 9.74 25.08
N GLY A 235 33.42 9.87 23.89
CA GLY A 235 34.87 9.75 23.64
C GLY A 235 35.64 11.07 23.51
N LYS A 236 35.00 12.25 23.55
CA LYS A 236 35.69 13.54 23.46
C LYS A 236 35.04 14.56 24.40
N GLN A 237 35.68 14.79 25.55
CA GLN A 237 35.51 16.04 26.28
C GLN A 237 35.97 17.19 25.35
N LEU A 238 35.03 18.05 24.95
CA LEU A 238 35.37 19.37 24.43
C LEU A 238 34.49 20.40 25.17
N ASN A 239 35.19 21.40 25.69
CA ASN A 239 34.75 22.35 26.70
C ASN A 239 33.51 23.16 26.32
N HIS A 240 32.69 23.43 27.33
CA HIS A 240 31.73 24.54 27.36
C HIS A 240 32.42 25.84 26.97
N ASN A 241 32.02 26.43 25.84
CA ASN A 241 31.77 27.86 25.63
C ASN A 241 31.76 28.16 24.12
N SER A 242 30.56 28.30 23.55
CA SER A 242 30.20 29.15 22.38
C SER A 242 29.18 28.47 21.46
N PHE A 243 27.92 28.37 21.90
CA PHE A 243 26.78 28.12 21.00
C PHE A 243 26.02 29.43 20.75
N LYS A 244 26.67 30.39 20.10
CA LYS A 244 26.02 31.46 19.35
C LYS A 244 26.93 31.83 18.18
N GLN A 245 26.33 31.90 16.99
CA GLN A 245 26.95 32.23 15.70
C GLN A 245 27.97 31.23 15.16
N SER A 246 27.53 30.41 14.20
CA SER A 246 27.85 30.67 12.79
C SER A 246 27.41 29.48 11.93
N ASN A 247 26.39 29.72 11.09
CA ASN A 247 26.15 28.97 9.86
C ASN A 247 27.36 29.13 8.93
N THR A 248 28.43 28.35 9.09
CA THR A 248 29.39 28.00 8.02
C THR A 248 30.51 27.11 8.56
N LEU A 249 30.93 26.15 7.73
CA LEU A 249 32.09 25.25 7.85
C LEU A 249 31.84 23.88 8.51
N LEU A 250 31.37 22.94 7.68
CA LEU A 250 32.03 21.64 7.46
C LEU A 250 31.66 21.13 6.06
N GLN A 251 32.15 21.84 5.05
CA GLN A 251 32.27 21.34 3.68
C GLN A 251 33.64 20.67 3.56
N THR A 252 33.72 19.37 3.87
CA THR A 252 34.80 18.51 3.35
C THR A 252 34.26 17.12 3.05
N LYS A 253 33.98 16.90 1.75
CA LYS A 253 33.99 15.63 0.99
C LYS A 253 33.72 14.34 1.78
N ASN A 254 32.43 14.05 1.98
CA ASN A 254 31.81 12.81 1.51
C ASN A 254 30.36 13.14 1.18
N SER A 255 29.99 13.02 -0.09
CA SER A 255 28.63 13.18 -0.58
C SER A 255 27.70 12.21 0.11
N LEU A 256 27.01 12.65 1.15
CA LEU A 256 25.71 12.10 1.51
C LEU A 256 24.68 13.01 0.87
N VAL A 257 24.36 12.69 -0.38
CA VAL A 257 23.11 13.13 -1.00
C VAL A 257 21.99 12.54 -0.16
N VAL A 258 21.48 13.30 0.81
CA VAL A 258 20.25 12.97 1.53
C VAL A 258 19.11 13.49 0.65
N ASN A 259 18.79 12.72 -0.40
CA ASN A 259 17.61 12.93 -1.23
C ASN A 259 16.62 11.76 -1.05
N GLU A 260 16.22 11.46 0.18
CA GLU A 260 15.06 10.61 0.45
C GLU A 260 14.34 11.17 1.69
N PRO A 261 12.99 11.28 1.69
CA PRO A 261 12.26 11.77 2.86
C PRO A 261 12.49 10.85 4.08
N ASN A 262 12.73 11.48 5.23
CA ASN A 262 13.16 10.92 6.52
C ASN A 262 12.12 10.00 7.24
N TYR A 263 11.32 9.24 6.51
CA TYR A 263 10.37 8.26 7.04
C TYR A 263 10.55 6.92 6.32
N LEU A 264 10.72 5.82 7.06
CA LEU A 264 10.42 4.49 6.53
C LEU A 264 8.90 4.35 6.48
N GLU A 265 8.28 4.96 5.48
CA GLU A 265 6.82 4.97 5.33
C GLU A 265 6.25 3.54 5.43
N GLY A 266 5.21 3.37 6.25
CA GLY A 266 4.57 2.08 6.48
C GLY A 266 5.31 1.10 7.39
N VAL A 267 6.48 1.46 7.96
CA VAL A 267 7.22 0.58 8.88
C VAL A 267 6.92 0.92 10.35
N TYR A 268 6.51 -0.10 11.09
CA TYR A 268 6.09 0.02 12.50
C TYR A 268 6.80 -1.00 13.38
N TYR A 269 6.95 -0.66 14.66
CA TYR A 269 6.97 -1.67 15.71
C TYR A 269 5.53 -2.07 16.03
N VAL A 270 5.30 -3.34 16.38
CA VAL A 270 3.96 -3.82 16.74
C VAL A 270 4.00 -4.34 18.17
N ARG A 271 3.43 -3.61 19.11
CA ARG A 271 3.46 -3.93 20.54
C ARG A 271 2.17 -4.59 20.99
N CYS A 272 2.26 -5.71 21.69
CA CYS A 272 1.12 -6.33 22.36
C CYS A 272 0.67 -5.48 23.57
N VAL A 273 -0.63 -5.24 23.70
CA VAL A 273 -1.20 -4.44 24.80
C VAL A 273 -1.09 -5.16 26.15
N GLU A 274 -1.23 -6.49 26.20
CA GLU A 274 -1.20 -7.25 27.46
C GLU A 274 0.20 -7.33 28.09
N SER A 275 1.24 -7.55 27.27
CA SER A 275 2.60 -7.81 27.73
C SER A 275 3.54 -6.61 27.59
N ASN A 276 3.18 -5.62 26.76
CA ASN A 276 4.08 -4.56 26.27
C ASN A 276 5.32 -5.05 25.51
N LEU A 277 5.34 -6.33 25.10
CA LEU A 277 6.39 -6.89 24.25
C LEU A 277 6.03 -6.71 22.77
N TYR A 278 7.04 -6.82 21.91
CA TYR A 278 6.96 -6.49 20.50
C TYR A 278 7.00 -7.74 19.64
N LEU A 279 6.16 -7.76 18.59
CA LEU A 279 6.24 -8.78 17.55
C LEU A 279 7.67 -8.86 17.02
N THR A 280 8.17 -10.08 16.85
CA THR A 280 9.59 -10.38 16.63
C THR A 280 9.68 -11.66 15.81
N ILE A 281 10.44 -11.66 14.72
CA ILE A 281 10.81 -12.93 14.07
C ILE A 281 11.91 -13.60 14.90
N GLN A 282 11.60 -14.80 15.40
CA GLN A 282 12.46 -15.54 16.32
C GLN A 282 13.84 -15.82 15.70
N ASP A 283 14.88 -15.67 16.51
CA ASP A 283 16.29 -15.90 16.16
C ASP A 283 16.78 -15.13 14.92
N GLU A 284 16.10 -14.03 14.58
CA GLU A 284 16.38 -13.22 13.38
C GLU A 284 16.35 -14.04 12.09
N ARG A 285 15.61 -15.16 12.11
CA ARG A 285 15.61 -16.16 11.03
C ARG A 285 15.29 -15.49 9.70
N LEU A 286 16.00 -15.89 8.65
CA LEU A 286 15.79 -15.40 7.28
C LEU A 286 15.04 -16.40 6.40
N SER A 287 15.00 -17.68 6.78
CA SER A 287 14.31 -18.73 6.04
C SER A 287 12.81 -18.77 6.33
N ASP A 288 12.10 -19.46 5.45
CA ASP A 288 10.68 -19.80 5.63
C ASP A 288 10.46 -20.60 6.91
N GLY A 289 9.27 -20.43 7.50
CA GLY A 289 8.92 -21.06 8.77
C GLY A 289 9.54 -20.39 9.99
N GLY A 290 10.18 -19.22 9.83
CA GLY A 290 10.61 -18.41 10.97
C GLY A 290 9.40 -17.96 11.79
N LYS A 291 9.33 -18.37 13.05
CA LYS A 291 8.16 -18.12 13.91
C LYS A 291 8.07 -16.66 14.32
N LEU A 292 6.85 -16.15 14.35
CA LEU A 292 6.53 -14.88 14.99
C LEU A 292 6.31 -15.11 16.48
N VAL A 293 7.06 -14.38 17.29
CA VAL A 293 6.97 -14.39 18.76
C VAL A 293 6.86 -12.96 19.27
N GLN A 294 6.66 -12.79 20.56
CA GLN A 294 6.89 -11.50 21.23
C GLN A 294 8.24 -11.48 21.96
N ASP A 295 8.93 -10.34 21.94
CA ASP A 295 10.19 -10.14 22.68
C ASP A 295 10.33 -8.68 23.13
N GLU A 296 11.30 -8.39 24.00
CA GLU A 296 11.65 -7.02 24.37
C GLU A 296 12.18 -6.25 23.17
N LEU A 297 11.93 -4.94 23.12
CA LEU A 297 12.48 -4.10 22.05
C LEU A 297 13.99 -4.01 22.19
N LYS A 298 14.72 -4.55 21.20
CA LYS A 298 16.19 -4.47 21.15
C LYS A 298 16.64 -3.07 20.74
N PRO A 299 17.91 -2.70 21.04
CA PRO A 299 18.50 -1.46 20.52
C PRO A 299 18.34 -1.34 19.01
N PHE A 300 18.18 -0.12 18.50
CA PHE A 300 17.85 0.13 17.10
C PHE A 300 18.77 -0.62 16.11
N SER A 301 20.08 -0.64 16.35
CA SER A 301 21.05 -1.33 15.47
C SER A 301 20.87 -2.86 15.39
N LYS A 302 20.08 -3.46 16.29
CA LYS A 302 19.87 -4.92 16.41
C LYS A 302 18.40 -5.35 16.30
N ASN A 303 17.48 -4.43 16.04
CA ASN A 303 16.04 -4.73 16.09
C ASN A 303 15.37 -4.85 14.71
N HIS A 304 16.14 -5.08 13.63
CA HIS A 304 15.59 -5.14 12.27
C HIS A 304 14.49 -6.21 12.10
N HIS A 305 14.58 -7.31 12.84
CA HIS A 305 13.60 -8.41 12.86
C HIS A 305 12.36 -8.14 13.73
N GLN A 306 12.27 -6.94 14.33
CA GLN A 306 11.13 -6.44 15.11
C GLN A 306 10.37 -5.31 14.39
N ARG A 307 10.76 -4.99 13.16
CA ARG A 307 10.16 -3.92 12.34
C ARG A 307 9.33 -4.55 11.24
N PHE A 308 8.13 -4.05 11.03
CA PHE A 308 7.20 -4.61 10.05
C PHE A 308 6.69 -3.53 9.11
N LEU A 309 6.88 -3.76 7.82
CA LEU A 309 6.27 -2.95 6.77
C LEU A 309 4.85 -3.46 6.53
N PHE A 310 3.86 -2.58 6.70
CA PHE A 310 2.47 -2.84 6.34
C PHE A 310 2.23 -2.29 4.94
N GLN A 311 2.06 -3.18 3.97
CA GLN A 311 1.72 -2.83 2.59
C GLN A 311 0.25 -3.09 2.36
N ILE A 312 -0.52 -2.03 2.13
CA ILE A 312 -1.94 -2.16 1.82
C ILE A 312 -2.14 -2.83 0.45
N LEU A 313 -3.12 -3.72 0.41
CA LEU A 313 -3.60 -4.41 -0.77
C LEU A 313 -4.88 -3.74 -1.26
N ILE A 314 -5.18 -4.00 -2.52
CA ILE A 314 -6.32 -3.39 -3.19
C ILE A 314 -7.69 -3.83 -2.64
N ASN A 315 -7.74 -4.97 -1.96
CA ASN A 315 -8.93 -5.45 -1.26
C ASN A 315 -9.06 -4.87 0.16
N GLY A 316 -8.22 -3.91 0.54
CA GLY A 316 -8.19 -3.27 1.87
C GLY A 316 -7.44 -4.07 2.95
N ASN A 317 -6.98 -5.29 2.65
CA ASN A 317 -6.11 -6.05 3.56
C ASN A 317 -4.66 -5.56 3.47
N PHE A 318 -3.80 -6.08 4.32
CA PHE A 318 -2.37 -5.77 4.34
C PHE A 318 -1.55 -7.04 4.12
N HIS A 319 -0.51 -6.92 3.32
CA HIS A 319 0.70 -7.72 3.51
C HIS A 319 1.50 -7.11 4.65
N ILE A 320 1.93 -7.93 5.61
CA ILE A 320 2.80 -7.51 6.72
C ILE A 320 4.15 -8.17 6.53
N LYS A 321 5.22 -7.38 6.41
CA LYS A 321 6.55 -7.89 6.02
C LYS A 321 7.60 -7.57 7.07
N PRO A 322 8.28 -8.58 7.64
CA PRO A 322 9.45 -8.32 8.47
C PRO A 322 10.51 -7.56 7.66
N TYR A 323 11.01 -6.46 8.23
CA TYR A 323 11.91 -5.54 7.55
C TYR A 323 13.24 -6.19 7.19
N HIS A 324 13.74 -7.13 8.01
CA HIS A 324 15.04 -7.78 7.81
C HIS A 324 15.02 -8.83 6.68
N SER A 325 14.00 -9.69 6.65
CA SER A 325 13.92 -10.81 5.70
C SER A 325 13.20 -10.46 4.40
N LYS A 326 12.39 -9.38 4.39
CA LYS A 326 11.51 -8.97 3.28
C LYS A 326 10.46 -10.02 2.88
N LYS A 327 10.29 -11.07 3.69
CA LYS A 327 9.25 -12.09 3.59
C LYS A 327 7.89 -11.55 4.06
N TYR A 328 6.88 -12.40 4.09
CA TYR A 328 5.49 -12.05 4.46
C TYR A 328 5.09 -12.83 5.70
N LEU A 329 4.34 -12.20 6.60
CA LEU A 329 3.65 -12.94 7.64
C LEU A 329 2.60 -13.87 7.00
N ASP A 330 2.47 -15.06 7.57
CA ASP A 330 1.73 -16.18 7.00
C ASP A 330 1.14 -17.03 8.13
N ILE A 331 -0.11 -17.45 8.00
CA ILE A 331 -0.69 -18.49 8.86
C ILE A 331 -0.24 -19.85 8.35
N GLU A 332 0.57 -20.53 9.18
CA GLU A 332 1.22 -21.79 8.83
C GLU A 332 0.24 -22.82 8.27
N GLY A 333 0.53 -23.28 7.05
CA GLY A 333 -0.21 -24.35 6.38
C GLY A 333 -1.65 -23.99 6.00
N GLU A 334 -1.98 -22.70 5.82
CA GLU A 334 -3.34 -22.24 5.48
C GLU A 334 -4.40 -22.72 6.50
N SER A 335 -3.99 -22.87 7.76
CA SER A 335 -4.84 -23.46 8.78
C SER A 335 -6.06 -22.59 9.12
N TYR A 336 -7.20 -23.22 9.38
CA TYR A 336 -8.38 -22.60 9.99
C TYR A 336 -8.45 -22.79 11.50
N ASN A 337 -7.49 -23.50 12.10
CA ASN A 337 -7.53 -23.88 13.50
C ASN A 337 -6.97 -22.78 14.41
N CYS A 338 -7.59 -22.60 15.57
CA CYS A 338 -7.00 -21.86 16.68
C CYS A 338 -5.68 -22.51 17.12
N GLY A 339 -4.69 -21.70 17.42
CA GLY A 339 -3.36 -22.16 17.82
C GLY A 339 -2.39 -22.40 16.66
N ALA A 340 -2.81 -22.25 15.41
CA ALA A 340 -1.88 -22.31 14.28
C ALA A 340 -0.88 -21.15 14.37
N SER A 341 0.40 -21.45 14.13
CA SER A 341 1.49 -20.48 14.24
C SER A 341 1.35 -19.37 13.21
N VAL A 342 1.72 -18.15 13.61
CA VAL A 342 2.08 -17.11 12.65
C VAL A 342 3.58 -17.25 12.36
N ILE A 343 3.93 -17.36 11.09
CA ILE A 343 5.32 -17.50 10.62
C ILE A 343 5.64 -16.41 9.60
N GLN A 344 6.92 -16.27 9.24
CA GLN A 344 7.29 -15.65 7.97
C GLN A 344 7.44 -16.73 6.89
N PHE A 345 7.03 -16.38 5.67
CA PHE A 345 7.13 -17.26 4.52
C PHE A 345 7.39 -16.47 3.24
N HIS A 346 7.88 -17.14 2.19
CA HIS A 346 8.00 -16.53 0.88
C HIS A 346 6.62 -16.11 0.38
N LYS A 347 6.59 -15.09 -0.47
CA LYS A 347 5.34 -14.60 -1.03
C LYS A 347 4.70 -15.69 -1.88
N ASN A 348 3.46 -16.03 -1.57
CA ASN A 348 2.68 -16.97 -2.38
C ASN A 348 1.28 -16.43 -2.72
N CYS A 349 0.99 -15.18 -2.32
CA CYS A 349 -0.23 -14.42 -2.67
C CYS A 349 -1.53 -15.05 -2.16
N GLN A 350 -1.42 -16.07 -1.33
CA GLN A 350 -2.57 -16.74 -0.73
C GLN A 350 -3.19 -15.86 0.35
N PHE A 351 -4.48 -16.07 0.62
CA PHE A 351 -5.22 -15.27 1.59
C PHE A 351 -4.69 -15.41 3.03
N ASN A 352 -3.95 -16.49 3.35
CA ASN A 352 -3.33 -16.70 4.65
C ASN A 352 -2.10 -15.79 4.89
N GLN A 353 -1.68 -15.02 3.88
CA GLN A 353 -0.67 -13.94 3.98
C GLN A 353 -1.28 -12.53 4.00
N GLN A 354 -2.61 -12.42 3.99
CA GLN A 354 -3.33 -11.15 3.94
C GLN A 354 -4.06 -10.90 5.27
N PHE A 355 -3.93 -9.69 5.82
CA PHE A 355 -4.45 -9.37 7.14
C PHE A 355 -5.25 -8.08 7.15
N SER A 356 -6.45 -8.09 7.72
CA SER A 356 -7.20 -6.87 8.02
C SER A 356 -6.69 -6.26 9.32
N VAL A 357 -6.55 -4.93 9.35
CA VAL A 357 -6.28 -4.16 10.57
C VAL A 357 -7.59 -3.51 11.03
N ILE A 358 -8.00 -3.78 12.27
CA ILE A 358 -9.29 -3.33 12.82
C ILE A 358 -9.01 -2.47 14.05
N TYR A 359 -9.39 -1.19 14.03
CA TYR A 359 -9.24 -0.27 15.17
C TYR A 359 -10.28 -0.55 16.26
N LEU A 360 -9.90 -0.30 17.52
CA LEU A 360 -10.68 -0.59 18.73
C LEU A 360 -11.09 0.64 19.53
#